data_AF-A0AAW2GHT7-F1
#
_entry.id   AF-A0AAW2GHT7-F1
#
_cell.length_a   1.000
_cell.length_b   1.000
_cell.length_c   1.000
_cell.angle_alpha   90.00
_cell.angle_beta   90.00
_cell.angle_gamma   90.00
#
_symmetry.space_group_name_H-M   'P 1'
#
loop_
_entity.id
_entity.type
_entity.pdbx_description
1 polymer ?
#
loop_
_entity_poly.entity_id
_entity_poly.type
_entity_poly.pdbx_seq_one_letter_code
_entity_poly.pdbx_strand_id
1 'polypeptide(L)'
;MSYAMYELAQNQSIQDKVREEIKEVLNNDDGVILYENIKKMSYLEKIFQETLRKYPPVMYLTRKPITNYTFEGTKIDIRKGQQVIIPTYAIHHDPNIYPNPEVFDPERFTPENMKQRNPMYHLPFGDGPRNCIGN
;
A
#
# COMPACT_ATOMS: atom_id res chain seq x y z
N MET A 1 -11.14 -4.89 -3.46
CA MET A 1 -11.44 -5.42 -2.10
C MET A 1 -11.60 -6.93 -2.02
N SER A 2 -11.79 -7.67 -3.12
CA SER A 2 -11.90 -9.14 -3.08
C SER A 2 -10.70 -9.83 -2.42
N TYR A 3 -9.47 -9.32 -2.63
CA TYR A 3 -8.27 -9.87 -1.98
C TYR A 3 -8.23 -9.64 -0.47
N ALA A 4 -8.72 -8.50 0.04
CA ALA A 4 -8.84 -8.30 1.48
C ALA A 4 -9.77 -9.34 2.10
N MET A 5 -10.93 -9.60 1.46
CA MET A 5 -11.86 -10.63 1.92
C MET A 5 -11.27 -12.02 1.86
N TYR A 6 -10.49 -12.33 0.81
CA TYR A 6 -9.76 -13.58 0.69
C TYR A 6 -8.74 -13.75 1.83
N GLU A 7 -7.94 -12.73 2.11
CA GLU A 7 -6.94 -12.79 3.19
C GLU A 7 -7.59 -12.91 4.56
N LEU A 8 -8.69 -12.22 4.81
CA LEU A 8 -9.44 -12.36 6.06
C LEU A 8 -10.08 -13.75 6.21
N ALA A 9 -10.53 -14.36 5.11
CA ALA A 9 -11.06 -15.74 5.15
C ALA A 9 -9.96 -16.77 5.44
N GLN A 10 -8.73 -16.51 4.99
CA GLN A 10 -7.57 -17.40 5.21
C GLN A 10 -6.90 -17.17 6.58
N ASN A 11 -7.07 -15.99 7.19
CA ASN A 11 -6.40 -15.60 8.43
C ASN A 11 -7.42 -15.24 9.52
N GLN A 12 -7.98 -16.27 10.17
CA GLN A 12 -9.07 -16.10 11.15
C GLN A 12 -8.70 -15.18 12.32
N SER A 13 -7.46 -15.22 12.82
CA SER A 13 -7.01 -14.35 13.90
C SER A 13 -7.01 -12.86 13.51
N ILE A 14 -6.62 -12.54 12.28
CA ILE A 14 -6.68 -11.17 11.73
C ILE A 14 -8.14 -10.75 11.57
N GLN A 15 -9.00 -11.65 11.07
CA GLN A 15 -10.42 -11.40 10.92
C GLN A 15 -11.11 -11.12 12.25
N ASP A 16 -10.81 -11.90 13.28
CA ASP A 16 -11.40 -11.72 14.60
C ASP A 16 -10.94 -10.40 15.23
N LYS A 17 -9.65 -10.08 15.13
CA LYS A 17 -9.09 -8.81 15.62
C LYS A 17 -9.72 -7.58 14.96
N VAL A 18 -9.88 -7.56 13.63
CA VAL A 18 -10.54 -6.42 12.97
C VAL A 18 -12.04 -6.36 13.27
N ARG A 19 -12.68 -7.51 13.44
CA ARG A 19 -14.10 -7.58 13.82
C ARG A 19 -14.32 -7.00 15.23
N GLU A 20 -13.41 -7.27 16.16
CA GLU A 20 -13.43 -6.70 17.50
C GLU A 20 -13.26 -5.18 17.46
N GLU A 21 -12.27 -4.67 16.72
CA GLU A 21 -12.07 -3.21 16.54
C GLU A 21 -13.34 -2.55 15.97
N ILE A 22 -13.93 -3.12 14.90
CA ILE A 22 -15.14 -2.58 14.29
C ILE A 22 -16.30 -2.54 15.28
N LYS A 23 -16.50 -3.62 16.06
CA LYS A 23 -17.57 -3.68 17.06
C LYS A 23 -17.35 -2.64 18.17
N GLU A 24 -16.13 -2.49 18.65
CA GLU A 24 -15.79 -1.52 19.70
C GLU A 24 -16.08 -0.09 19.25
N VAL A 25 -15.61 0.27 18.05
CA VAL A 25 -15.84 1.62 17.49
C VAL A 25 -17.33 1.88 17.28
N LEU A 26 -18.09 0.92 16.75
CA LEU A 26 -19.52 1.09 16.52
C LEU A 26 -20.33 1.16 17.82
N ASN A 27 -19.99 0.37 18.84
CA ASN A 27 -20.67 0.42 20.13
C ASN A 27 -20.51 1.79 20.83
N ASN A 28 -19.40 2.48 20.60
CA ASN A 28 -19.14 3.81 21.17
C ASN A 28 -19.93 4.94 20.49
N ASP A 29 -20.48 4.69 19.30
CA ASP A 29 -21.19 5.67 18.46
C ASP A 29 -22.62 5.19 18.11
N ASP A 30 -23.29 4.49 19.04
CA ASP A 30 -24.67 3.97 18.92
C ASP A 30 -24.95 3.11 17.67
N GLY A 31 -23.92 2.44 17.14
CA GLY A 31 -24.00 1.60 15.95
C GLY A 31 -24.03 2.38 14.62
N VAL A 32 -23.82 3.70 14.64
CA VAL A 32 -23.86 4.53 13.44
C VAL A 32 -22.51 4.53 12.73
N ILE A 33 -22.52 4.22 11.44
CA ILE A 33 -21.33 4.31 10.58
C ILE A 33 -21.18 5.76 10.11
N LEU A 34 -20.34 6.52 10.80
CA LEU A 34 -19.92 7.86 10.39
C LEU A 34 -18.51 7.82 9.82
N TYR A 35 -18.19 8.76 8.94
CA TYR A 35 -16.85 8.89 8.35
C TYR A 35 -15.75 9.03 9.42
N GLU A 36 -16.02 9.80 10.47
CA GLU A 36 -15.09 9.96 11.59
C GLU A 36 -14.89 8.67 12.40
N ASN A 37 -15.85 7.76 12.39
CA ASN A 37 -15.73 6.47 13.10
C ASN A 37 -14.83 5.52 12.31
N ILE A 38 -14.93 5.54 10.97
CA ILE A 38 -14.05 4.74 10.10
C ILE A 38 -12.58 5.13 10.31
N LYS A 39 -12.27 6.42 10.47
CA LYS A 39 -10.90 6.89 10.75
C LYS A 39 -10.33 6.38 12.07
N LYS A 40 -11.17 5.98 13.04
CA LYS A 40 -10.73 5.38 14.31
C LYS A 40 -10.31 3.92 14.15
N MET A 41 -10.68 3.25 13.06
CA MET A 41 -10.41 1.82 12.80
C MET A 41 -9.00 1.61 12.26
N SER A 42 -8.01 1.79 13.13
CA SER A 42 -6.58 1.75 12.79
C SER A 42 -6.11 0.41 12.24
N TYR A 43 -6.66 -0.71 12.71
CA TYR A 43 -6.29 -2.05 12.27
C TYR A 43 -6.93 -2.38 10.92
N LEU A 44 -8.17 -1.92 10.69
CA LEU A 44 -8.78 -1.96 9.36
C LEU A 44 -7.95 -1.21 8.32
N GLU A 45 -7.42 -0.03 8.66
CA GLU A 45 -6.52 0.73 7.78
C GLU A 45 -5.24 -0.07 7.47
N LYS A 46 -4.63 -0.71 8.48
CA LYS A 46 -3.46 -1.60 8.26
C LYS A 46 -3.78 -2.74 7.29
N ILE A 47 -4.95 -3.36 7.40
CA ILE A 47 -5.41 -4.42 6.47
C ILE A 47 -5.57 -3.87 5.06
N PHE A 48 -6.14 -2.67 4.92
CA PHE A 48 -6.30 -2.01 3.63
C PHE A 48 -4.94 -1.76 2.97
N GLN A 49 -3.99 -1.20 3.71
CA GLN A 49 -2.65 -0.93 3.23
C GLN A 49 -1.86 -2.19 2.86
N GLU A 50 -1.94 -3.25 3.68
CA GLU A 50 -1.28 -4.53 3.39
C GLU A 50 -1.92 -5.25 2.19
N THR A 51 -3.25 -5.12 2.01
CA THR A 51 -3.92 -5.61 0.80
C THR A 51 -3.39 -4.92 -0.44
N LEU A 52 -3.23 -3.61 -0.40
CA LEU A 52 -2.72 -2.83 -1.51
C LEU A 52 -1.24 -3.09 -1.81
N ARG A 53 -0.45 -3.44 -0.79
CA ARG A 53 0.95 -3.89 -0.98
C ARG A 53 0.99 -5.25 -1.68
N LYS A 54 0.30 -6.25 -1.12
CA LYS A 54 0.37 -7.62 -1.64
C LYS A 54 -0.37 -7.78 -2.97
N TYR A 55 -1.42 -7.00 -3.18
CA TYR A 55 -2.27 -7.06 -4.36
C TYR A 55 -2.49 -5.66 -4.96
N PRO A 56 -1.44 -5.02 -5.50
CA PRO A 56 -1.55 -3.68 -6.05
C PRO A 56 -2.50 -3.70 -7.27
N PRO A 57 -3.44 -2.74 -7.38
CA PRO A 57 -4.34 -2.67 -8.53
C PRO A 57 -3.62 -2.47 -9.87
N VAL A 58 -2.44 -1.84 -9.83
CA VAL A 58 -1.60 -1.56 -10.99
C VAL A 58 -0.20 -2.14 -10.73
N MET A 59 0.18 -3.11 -11.56
CA MET A 59 1.40 -3.90 -11.37
C MET A 59 2.69 -3.11 -11.62
N TYR A 60 2.62 -2.10 -12.48
CA TYR A 60 3.76 -1.23 -12.80
C TYR A 60 3.28 0.14 -13.28
N LEU A 61 4.10 1.16 -13.04
CA LEU A 61 3.90 2.50 -13.60
C LEU A 61 4.85 2.71 -14.78
N THR A 62 4.47 3.60 -15.69
CA THR A 62 5.32 3.95 -16.82
C THR A 62 5.66 5.43 -16.85
N ARG A 63 6.87 5.76 -17.30
CA ARG A 63 7.29 7.12 -17.65
C ARG A 63 7.95 7.10 -19.03
N LYS A 64 7.87 8.21 -19.75
CA LYS A 64 8.54 8.41 -21.04
C LYS A 64 9.06 9.84 -21.06
N PRO A 65 10.38 10.07 -20.97
CA PRO A 65 10.91 11.40 -20.84
C PRO A 65 10.85 12.14 -22.18
N ILE A 66 10.57 13.44 -22.11
CA ILE A 66 10.49 14.33 -23.30
C ILE A 66 11.86 14.92 -23.69
N THR A 67 12.86 14.75 -22.83
CA THR A 67 14.26 15.12 -23.02
C THR A 67 15.16 13.97 -22.55
N ASN A 68 16.45 14.00 -22.87
CA ASN A 68 17.40 13.09 -22.22
C ASN A 68 17.47 13.45 -20.72
N TYR A 69 17.65 12.43 -19.86
CA TYR A 69 17.74 12.61 -18.42
C TYR A 69 18.82 11.69 -17.84
N THR A 70 19.71 12.25 -17.03
CA THR A 70 20.76 11.52 -16.32
C THR A 70 20.48 11.67 -14.83
N PHE A 71 20.43 10.56 -14.10
CA PHE A 71 20.26 10.64 -12.64
C PHE A 71 21.53 11.24 -12.02
N GLU A 72 21.34 12.27 -11.19
CA GLU A 72 22.42 12.94 -10.47
C GLU A 72 23.27 11.93 -9.67
N GLY A 73 24.60 12.07 -9.76
CA GLY A 73 25.54 11.16 -9.09
C GLY A 73 25.69 9.78 -9.74
N THR A 74 25.06 9.52 -10.88
CA THR A 74 25.18 8.24 -11.61
C THR A 74 25.61 8.44 -13.07
N LYS A 75 25.92 7.33 -13.75
CA LYS A 75 26.09 7.29 -15.22
C LYS A 75 24.87 6.71 -15.94
N ILE A 76 23.72 6.66 -15.26
CA ILE A 76 22.49 6.07 -15.82
C ILE A 76 21.77 7.13 -16.62
N ASP A 77 21.82 6.98 -17.94
CA ASP A 77 21.16 7.86 -18.90
C ASP A 77 19.87 7.25 -19.43
N ILE A 78 18.79 8.01 -19.41
CA ILE A 78 17.51 7.70 -20.05
C ILE A 78 17.35 8.60 -21.26
N ARG A 79 17.26 8.01 -22.45
CA ARG A 79 17.10 8.78 -23.70
C ARG A 79 15.69 9.32 -23.83
N LYS A 80 15.55 10.47 -24.49
CA LYS A 80 14.24 11.00 -24.91
C LYS A 80 13.42 9.90 -25.60
N GLY A 81 12.19 9.73 -25.15
CA GLY A 81 11.26 8.74 -25.70
C GLY A 81 11.49 7.30 -25.24
N GLN A 82 12.52 7.01 -24.45
CA GLN A 82 12.73 5.68 -23.88
C GLN A 82 11.66 5.39 -22.81
N GLN A 83 10.99 4.24 -22.92
CA GLN A 83 10.02 3.83 -21.91
C GLN A 83 10.76 3.38 -20.64
N VAL A 84 10.30 3.91 -19.51
CA VAL A 84 10.75 3.54 -18.17
C VAL A 84 9.60 2.86 -17.46
N ILE A 85 9.87 1.71 -16.86
CA ILE A 85 8.91 0.93 -16.07
C ILE A 85 9.34 1.01 -14.61
N ILE A 86 8.41 1.39 -13.74
CA ILE A 86 8.56 1.35 -12.29
C ILE A 86 7.77 0.11 -11.83
N PRO A 87 8.44 -0.97 -11.43
CA PRO A 87 7.79 -2.26 -11.22
C PRO A 87 7.16 -2.33 -9.81
N THR A 88 6.03 -1.65 -9.61
CA THR A 88 5.31 -1.57 -8.33
C THR A 88 5.15 -2.93 -7.65
N TYR A 89 4.66 -3.94 -8.38
CA TYR A 89 4.47 -5.28 -7.83
C TYR A 89 5.79 -5.90 -7.36
N ALA A 90 6.87 -5.76 -8.13
CA ALA A 90 8.17 -6.32 -7.76
C ALA A 90 8.75 -5.60 -6.53
N ILE A 91 8.61 -4.28 -6.43
CA ILE A 91 9.01 -3.51 -5.24
C ILE A 91 8.23 -3.99 -4.02
N HIS A 92 6.92 -4.21 -4.17
CA HIS A 92 6.06 -4.66 -3.08
C HIS A 92 6.33 -6.09 -2.63
N HIS A 93 6.96 -6.90 -3.48
CA HIS A 93 7.32 -8.29 -3.20
C HIS A 93 8.84 -8.51 -3.06
N ASP A 94 9.64 -7.44 -2.97
CA ASP A 94 11.08 -7.56 -2.74
C ASP A 94 11.34 -7.93 -1.27
N PRO A 95 11.93 -9.11 -0.96
CA PRO A 95 12.18 -9.53 0.41
C PRO A 95 13.18 -8.65 1.16
N ASN A 96 13.99 -7.84 0.47
CA ASN A 96 14.88 -6.87 1.10
C ASN A 96 14.13 -5.64 1.61
N ILE A 97 12.94 -5.37 1.05
CA ILE A 97 12.07 -4.26 1.44
C ILE A 97 10.97 -4.77 2.39
N TYR A 98 10.35 -5.90 2.04
CA TYR A 98 9.27 -6.55 2.78
C TYR A 98 9.66 -7.99 3.13
N PRO A 99 10.29 -8.23 4.29
CA PRO A 99 10.68 -9.57 4.71
C PRO A 99 9.49 -10.53 4.74
N ASN A 100 9.60 -11.71 4.13
CA ASN A 100 8.48 -12.65 3.91
C ASN A 100 7.31 -12.00 3.15
N PRO A 101 7.52 -11.52 1.91
CA PRO A 101 6.56 -10.66 1.20
C PRO A 101 5.23 -11.35 0.87
N GLU A 102 5.20 -12.67 0.82
CA GLU A 102 4.00 -13.48 0.58
C GLU A 102 3.10 -13.61 1.83
N VAL A 103 3.62 -13.31 3.02
CA VAL A 103 2.83 -13.33 4.25
C VAL A 103 2.01 -12.05 4.34
N PHE A 104 0.70 -12.20 4.52
CA PHE A 104 -0.21 -11.08 4.76
C PHE A 104 -0.07 -10.63 6.22
N ASP A 105 0.66 -9.53 6.42
CA ASP A 105 0.97 -9.01 7.76
C ASP A 105 0.57 -7.53 7.88
N PRO A 106 -0.61 -7.23 8.45
CA PRO A 106 -1.04 -5.86 8.71
C PRO A 106 -0.08 -5.07 9.61
N GLU A 107 0.72 -5.70 10.47
CA GLU A 107 1.62 -4.99 11.38
C GLU A 107 2.85 -4.38 10.66
N ARG A 108 3.04 -4.66 9.36
CA ARG A 108 3.95 -3.88 8.51
C ARG A 108 3.58 -2.41 8.44
N PHE A 109 2.32 -2.07 8.67
CA PHE A 109 1.75 -0.73 8.52
C PHE A 109 1.45 -0.05 9.86
N THR A 110 2.26 -0.31 10.90
CA THR A 110 2.26 0.56 12.09
C THR A 110 2.73 1.97 11.73
N PRO A 111 2.31 3.00 12.48
CA PRO A 111 2.78 4.37 12.29
C PRO A 111 4.31 4.49 12.27
N GLU A 112 4.98 3.74 13.14
CA GLU A 112 6.44 3.72 13.24
C GLU A 112 7.07 3.14 11.97
N ASN A 113 6.58 2.00 11.49
CA ASN A 113 7.09 1.34 10.29
C ASN A 113 6.83 2.19 9.04
N MET A 114 5.65 2.82 8.93
CA MET A 114 5.32 3.70 7.82
C MET A 114 6.22 4.94 7.80
N LYS A 115 6.55 5.51 8.96
CA LYS A 115 7.44 6.67 9.07
C LYS A 115 8.89 6.36 8.67
N GLN A 116 9.36 5.15 8.95
CA GLN A 116 10.73 4.73 8.61
C GLN A 116 10.87 4.26 7.16
N ARG A 117 9.77 3.84 6.53
CA ARG A 117 9.79 3.32 5.17
C ARG A 117 10.09 4.41 4.15
N ASN A 118 10.90 4.08 3.14
CA ASN A 118 11.03 4.95 1.98
C ASN A 118 9.66 5.09 1.28
N PRO A 119 9.18 6.31 1.01
CA PRO A 119 7.89 6.52 0.34
C PRO A 119 7.75 5.75 -0.98
N MET A 120 8.86 5.51 -1.69
CA MET A 120 8.87 4.83 -2.99
C MET A 120 8.72 3.31 -2.89
N TYR A 121 8.65 2.75 -1.68
CA TYR A 121 8.46 1.32 -1.46
C TYR A 121 7.00 0.90 -1.34
N HIS A 122 6.07 1.85 -1.14
CA HIS A 122 4.64 1.60 -1.15
C HIS A 122 3.96 2.57 -2.12
N LEU A 123 3.62 2.07 -3.31
CA LEU A 123 3.16 2.85 -4.46
C LEU A 123 1.84 2.30 -5.06
N PRO A 124 0.84 1.90 -4.25
CA PRO A 124 -0.38 1.33 -4.78
C PRO A 124 -1.18 2.30 -5.66
N PHE A 125 -0.94 3.60 -5.46
CA PHE A 125 -1.58 4.70 -6.20
C PHE A 125 -0.56 5.61 -6.91
N GLY A 126 0.68 5.15 -7.03
CA GLY A 126 1.80 5.94 -7.54
C GLY A 126 2.16 7.13 -6.65
N ASP A 127 3.01 8.00 -7.18
CA ASP A 127 3.46 9.21 -6.50
C ASP A 127 3.73 10.36 -7.50
N GLY A 128 3.88 11.57 -6.96
CA GLY A 128 4.15 12.79 -7.69
C GLY A 128 2.91 13.38 -8.37
N PRO A 129 3.08 14.28 -9.37
CA PRO A 129 1.99 15.06 -9.97
C PRO A 129 0.98 14.23 -10.81
N ARG A 130 1.19 12.91 -10.88
CA ARG A 130 0.35 11.95 -11.62
C ARG A 130 -0.05 10.77 -10.73
N ASN A 131 -0.05 10.95 -9.41
CA ASN A 131 -0.62 9.98 -8.49
C ASN A 131 -2.15 9.91 -8.66
N CYS A 132 -2.76 8.84 -8.15
CA CYS A 132 -4.21 8.69 -8.18
C CYS A 132 -4.89 9.80 -7.36
N ILE A 133 -5.91 10.44 -7.92
CA ILE A 133 -6.70 11.48 -7.23
C ILE A 133 -7.74 10.92 -6.24
N GLY A 134 -7.95 9.60 -6.24
CA GLY A 134 -8.93 8.91 -5.40
C GLY A 134 -8.31 8.03 -4.32
N ASN A 135 -7.05 8.30 -3.96
CA ASN A 135 -6.39 7.69 -2.80
C ASN A 135 -6.93 8.30 -1.50
#